data_AF-A0A1F9AE68-F1
#
_entry.id   AF-A0A1F9AE68-F1
#
_cell.length_a   1.000
_cell.length_b   1.000
_cell.length_c   1.000
_cell.angle_alpha   90.00
_cell.angle_beta   90.00
_cell.angle_gamma   90.00
#
_symmetry.space_group_name_H-M   'P 1'
#
loop_
_entity.id
_entity.type
_entity.pdbx_description
1 polymer ?
#
loop_
_entity_poly.entity_id
_entity_poly.type
_entity_poly.pdbx_seq_one_letter_code
_entity_poly.pdbx_strand_id
1 'polypeptide(L)'
;MNLGRLLEERTREHPKGAALIHEGKSITFEELNKNVNRLANGLKGLGIEQGDRVAIMLPNTPEFAYSFFACQKLGAVAVPFNTMYKGGEILHILHDCEAKAIITLNSTVPLINEIKPELPLLQHIITTGERSLTFADPESTFFLQGVLSKEVFKDLDDAYQRIGDALVQGFSEMGLNEVWYKHRGSLRVGGRKLAGFSFSEIESLYILNMICFLAPFDPSDFFHVIWVPPEVKDKAIEPLTSIQEVLGRRPSDEEMQRMIVHTLEKGLEVKLKEGALKRDEIFGYEKYKSMAKKK
;
A
#
# COMPACT_ATOMS: atom_id res chain seq x y z
N MET A 1 -19.79 -28.94 -12.74
CA MET A 1 -19.50 -27.66 -13.42
C MET A 1 -19.08 -26.66 -12.36
N ASN A 2 -17.94 -25.99 -12.47
CA ASN A 2 -17.50 -24.98 -11.49
C ASN A 2 -17.47 -23.58 -12.14
N LEU A 3 -17.45 -22.53 -11.32
CA LEU A 3 -17.45 -21.14 -11.78
C LEU A 3 -16.25 -20.79 -12.69
N GLY A 4 -15.13 -21.50 -12.55
CA GLY A 4 -13.96 -21.32 -13.42
C GLY A 4 -14.23 -21.70 -14.88
N ARG A 5 -14.98 -22.79 -15.13
CA ARG A 5 -15.39 -23.20 -16.48
C ARG A 5 -16.42 -22.25 -17.09
N LEU A 6 -17.37 -21.77 -16.29
CA LEU A 6 -18.37 -20.79 -16.75
C LEU A 6 -17.69 -19.49 -17.22
N LEU A 7 -16.63 -19.04 -16.54
CA LEU A 7 -15.84 -17.89 -16.98
C LEU A 7 -15.20 -18.14 -18.36
N GLU A 8 -14.66 -19.33 -18.61
CA GLU A 8 -14.06 -19.67 -19.91
C GLU A 8 -15.09 -19.70 -21.04
N GLU A 9 -16.26 -20.28 -20.76
CA GLU A 9 -17.38 -20.29 -21.70
C GLU A 9 -17.81 -18.86 -22.05
N ARG A 10 -18.05 -18.01 -21.04
CA ARG A 10 -18.40 -16.60 -21.26
C ARG A 10 -17.30 -15.83 -21.97
N THR A 11 -16.04 -16.13 -21.72
CA THR A 11 -14.91 -15.50 -22.42
C THR A 11 -14.88 -15.87 -23.90
N ARG A 12 -15.24 -17.10 -24.26
CA ARG A 12 -15.36 -17.51 -25.67
C ARG A 12 -16.54 -16.83 -26.37
N GLU A 13 -17.67 -16.70 -25.67
CA GLU A 13 -18.89 -16.10 -26.23
C GLU A 13 -18.79 -14.57 -26.36
N HIS A 14 -18.18 -13.90 -25.37
CA HIS A 14 -18.19 -12.44 -25.24
C HIS A 14 -16.82 -11.86 -24.83
N PRO A 15 -15.74 -12.09 -25.60
CA PRO A 15 -14.38 -11.75 -25.16
C PRO A 15 -14.19 -10.26 -24.86
N LYS A 16 -14.79 -9.39 -25.67
CA LYS A 16 -14.71 -7.91 -25.54
C LYS A 16 -15.82 -7.32 -24.66
N GLY A 17 -16.74 -8.14 -24.15
CA GLY A 17 -17.80 -7.68 -23.25
C GLY A 17 -17.22 -7.24 -21.92
N ALA A 18 -17.75 -6.17 -21.32
CA ALA A 18 -17.37 -5.74 -19.98
C ALA A 18 -17.76 -6.80 -18.95
N ALA A 19 -16.77 -7.35 -18.26
CA ALA A 19 -16.96 -8.33 -17.20
C ALA A 19 -16.99 -7.69 -15.82
N LEU A 20 -16.13 -6.67 -15.61
CA LEU A 20 -16.07 -5.89 -14.37
C LEU A 20 -15.94 -4.40 -14.72
N ILE A 21 -16.49 -3.55 -13.87
CA ILE A 21 -16.25 -2.10 -13.88
C ILE A 21 -15.66 -1.74 -12.52
N HIS A 22 -14.49 -1.11 -12.52
CA HIS A 22 -13.80 -0.69 -11.31
C HIS A 22 -13.16 0.68 -11.54
N GLU A 23 -13.42 1.64 -10.65
CA GLU A 23 -12.90 3.02 -10.76
C GLU A 23 -13.08 3.63 -12.16
N GLY A 24 -14.27 3.43 -12.75
CA GLY A 24 -14.61 3.94 -14.08
C GLY A 24 -13.92 3.22 -15.26
N LYS A 25 -13.07 2.22 -14.99
CA LYS A 25 -12.42 1.40 -16.02
C LYS A 25 -13.18 0.09 -16.22
N SER A 26 -13.43 -0.23 -17.48
CA SER A 26 -14.01 -1.52 -17.87
C SER A 26 -12.91 -2.55 -18.07
N ILE A 27 -13.08 -3.73 -17.46
CA ILE A 27 -12.26 -4.92 -17.67
C ILE A 27 -13.10 -5.92 -18.46
N THR A 28 -12.59 -6.34 -19.60
CA THR A 28 -13.29 -7.29 -20.49
C THR A 28 -13.22 -8.73 -19.96
N PHE A 29 -14.08 -9.61 -20.47
CA PHE A 29 -14.01 -11.05 -20.14
C PHE A 29 -12.65 -11.66 -20.53
N GLU A 30 -12.07 -11.26 -21.66
CA GLU A 30 -10.74 -11.71 -22.07
C GLU A 30 -9.66 -11.31 -21.07
N GLU A 31 -9.65 -10.05 -20.63
CA GLU A 31 -8.68 -9.53 -19.65
C GLU A 31 -8.86 -10.18 -18.28
N LEU A 32 -10.12 -10.33 -17.82
CA LEU A 32 -10.46 -11.04 -16.59
C LEU A 32 -9.91 -12.47 -16.64
N ASN A 33 -10.23 -13.23 -17.68
CA ASN A 33 -9.81 -14.61 -17.84
C ASN A 33 -8.28 -14.74 -17.94
N LYS A 34 -7.61 -13.80 -18.62
CA LYS A 34 -6.14 -13.73 -18.69
C LYS A 34 -5.53 -13.56 -17.30
N ASN A 35 -6.03 -12.62 -16.50
CA ASN A 35 -5.51 -12.39 -15.15
C ASN A 35 -5.82 -13.54 -14.18
N VAL A 36 -7.02 -14.12 -14.27
CA VAL A 36 -7.40 -15.34 -13.55
C VAL A 36 -6.46 -16.49 -13.87
N ASN A 37 -6.16 -16.74 -15.15
CA ASN A 37 -5.25 -17.80 -15.56
C ASN A 37 -3.83 -17.57 -15.05
N ARG A 38 -3.35 -16.33 -15.10
CA ARG A 38 -2.03 -15.96 -14.57
C ARG A 38 -1.93 -16.27 -13.08
N LEU A 39 -2.95 -15.87 -12.30
CA LEU A 39 -2.97 -16.13 -10.87
C LEU A 39 -3.12 -17.62 -10.56
N ALA A 40 -3.99 -18.35 -11.27
CA ALA A 40 -4.15 -19.80 -11.08
C ALA A 40 -2.84 -20.56 -11.32
N ASN A 41 -2.12 -20.21 -12.39
CA ASN A 41 -0.80 -20.78 -12.68
C ASN A 41 0.25 -20.40 -11.63
N GLY A 42 0.20 -19.17 -11.11
CA GLY A 42 1.05 -18.72 -10.01
C GLY A 42 0.80 -19.51 -8.72
N LEU A 43 -0.46 -19.70 -8.33
CA LEU A 43 -0.86 -20.51 -7.19
C LEU A 43 -0.40 -21.97 -7.35
N LYS A 44 -0.58 -22.54 -8.54
CA LYS A 44 -0.07 -23.88 -8.87
C LYS A 44 1.45 -23.96 -8.72
N GLY A 45 2.19 -22.94 -9.18
CA GLY A 45 3.64 -22.85 -9.03
C GLY A 45 4.11 -22.73 -7.58
N LEU A 46 3.27 -22.21 -6.69
CA LEU A 46 3.48 -22.20 -5.24
C LEU A 46 3.12 -23.54 -4.57
N GLY A 47 2.66 -24.54 -5.33
CA GLY A 47 2.27 -25.84 -4.79
C GLY A 47 0.87 -25.86 -4.18
N ILE A 48 0.00 -24.91 -4.54
CA ILE A 48 -1.43 -25.01 -4.23
C ILE A 48 -2.08 -26.02 -5.16
N GLU A 49 -2.80 -26.97 -4.58
CA GLU A 49 -3.43 -28.08 -5.29
C GLU A 49 -4.96 -28.09 -5.11
N GLN A 50 -5.61 -29.05 -5.77
CA GLN A 50 -7.05 -29.24 -5.63
C GLN A 50 -7.40 -29.56 -4.17
N GLY A 51 -8.41 -28.86 -3.62
CA GLY A 51 -8.85 -29.02 -2.24
C GLY A 51 -8.09 -28.20 -1.20
N ASP A 52 -6.94 -27.60 -1.56
CA ASP A 52 -6.25 -26.66 -0.68
C ASP A 52 -7.10 -25.40 -0.46
N ARG A 53 -7.09 -24.87 0.77
CA ARG A 53 -7.82 -23.64 1.11
C ARG A 53 -6.95 -22.42 0.87
N VAL A 54 -7.47 -21.48 0.09
CA VAL A 54 -6.87 -20.17 -0.15
C VAL A 54 -7.79 -19.12 0.46
N ALA A 55 -7.35 -18.55 1.56
CA ALA A 55 -7.98 -17.40 2.19
C ALA A 55 -7.90 -16.17 1.29
N ILE A 56 -8.99 -15.40 1.19
CA ILE A 56 -9.05 -14.16 0.39
C ILE A 56 -9.56 -13.03 1.28
N MET A 57 -8.65 -12.13 1.66
CA MET A 57 -8.94 -10.94 2.46
C MET A 57 -8.63 -9.70 1.64
N LEU A 58 -9.50 -9.41 0.68
CA LEU A 58 -9.40 -8.27 -0.25
C LEU A 58 -10.70 -7.47 -0.27
N PRO A 59 -10.64 -6.14 -0.44
CA PRO A 59 -11.83 -5.33 -0.68
C PRO A 59 -12.43 -5.63 -2.06
N ASN A 60 -13.51 -4.93 -2.42
CA ASN A 60 -14.19 -5.07 -3.72
C ASN A 60 -13.34 -4.51 -4.88
N THR A 61 -12.27 -5.21 -5.23
CA THR A 61 -11.35 -4.87 -6.32
C THR A 61 -11.29 -5.98 -7.36
N PRO A 62 -10.75 -5.73 -8.57
CA PRO A 62 -10.60 -6.76 -9.59
C PRO A 62 -9.78 -7.97 -9.10
N GLU A 63 -8.79 -7.76 -8.23
CA GLU A 63 -7.96 -8.82 -7.67
C GLU A 63 -8.74 -9.79 -6.78
N PHE A 64 -9.81 -9.35 -6.13
CA PHE A 64 -10.73 -10.26 -5.44
C PHE A 64 -11.34 -11.25 -6.44
N ALA A 65 -11.89 -10.74 -7.54
CA ALA A 65 -12.47 -11.57 -8.59
C ALA A 65 -11.41 -12.50 -9.21
N TYR A 66 -10.20 -11.99 -9.48
CA TYR A 66 -9.10 -12.79 -9.99
C TYR A 66 -8.78 -13.96 -9.05
N SER A 67 -8.66 -13.68 -7.76
CA SER A 67 -8.32 -14.64 -6.71
C SER A 67 -9.38 -15.73 -6.59
N PHE A 68 -10.64 -15.33 -6.53
CA PHE A 68 -11.75 -16.26 -6.41
C PHE A 68 -11.82 -17.19 -7.62
N PHE A 69 -11.87 -16.65 -8.85
CA PHE A 69 -11.94 -17.50 -10.05
C PHE A 69 -10.66 -18.33 -10.26
N ALA A 70 -9.48 -17.83 -9.86
CA ALA A 70 -8.25 -18.60 -9.94
C ALA A 70 -8.30 -19.87 -9.08
N CYS A 71 -8.81 -19.76 -7.85
CA CYS A 71 -9.04 -20.92 -6.98
C CYS A 71 -10.02 -21.90 -7.63
N GLN A 72 -11.14 -21.38 -8.15
CA GLN A 72 -12.13 -22.21 -8.84
C GLN A 72 -11.56 -22.96 -10.05
N LYS A 73 -10.65 -22.34 -10.81
CA LYS A 73 -9.97 -23.01 -11.94
C LYS A 73 -8.96 -24.06 -11.50
N LEU A 74 -8.24 -23.80 -10.42
CA LEU A 74 -7.26 -24.72 -9.85
C LEU A 74 -7.93 -25.92 -9.15
N GLY A 75 -9.21 -25.77 -8.77
CA GLY A 75 -9.90 -26.73 -7.91
C GLY A 75 -9.59 -26.54 -6.43
N ALA A 76 -8.91 -25.45 -6.08
CA ALA A 76 -8.71 -25.01 -4.71
C ALA A 76 -10.01 -24.42 -4.14
N VAL A 77 -10.11 -24.35 -2.82
CA VAL A 77 -11.24 -23.79 -2.10
C VAL A 77 -10.95 -22.32 -1.78
N ALA A 78 -11.70 -21.41 -2.39
CA ALA A 78 -11.64 -19.99 -2.03
C ALA A 78 -12.38 -19.75 -0.71
N VAL A 79 -11.72 -19.11 0.26
CA VAL A 79 -12.30 -18.74 1.56
C VAL A 79 -12.26 -17.22 1.73
N PRO A 80 -13.24 -16.48 1.16
CA PRO A 80 -13.30 -15.03 1.32
C PRO A 80 -13.79 -14.63 2.72
N PHE A 81 -13.20 -13.60 3.31
CA PHE A 81 -13.68 -13.02 4.57
C PHE A 81 -13.43 -11.50 4.65
N ASN A 82 -14.02 -10.88 5.68
CA ASN A 82 -14.10 -9.43 5.81
C ASN A 82 -12.72 -8.79 6.05
N THR A 83 -12.41 -7.73 5.29
CA THR A 83 -11.19 -6.94 5.44
C THR A 83 -11.12 -6.13 6.73
N MET A 84 -12.26 -5.95 7.43
CA MET A 84 -12.33 -5.24 8.71
C MET A 84 -11.87 -6.07 9.90
N TYR A 85 -11.78 -7.40 9.74
CA TYR A 85 -11.39 -8.31 10.81
C TYR A 85 -9.96 -8.05 11.29
N LYS A 86 -9.73 -8.27 12.59
CA LYS A 86 -8.46 -8.04 13.29
C LYS A 86 -7.85 -9.36 13.77
N GLY A 87 -6.64 -9.30 14.35
CA GLY A 87 -5.75 -10.45 14.58
C GLY A 87 -6.43 -11.72 15.10
N GLY A 88 -7.24 -11.63 16.17
CA GLY A 88 -7.93 -12.80 16.73
C GLY A 88 -8.98 -13.42 15.79
N GLU A 89 -9.73 -12.59 15.06
CA GLU A 89 -10.74 -13.05 14.09
C GLU A 89 -10.07 -13.68 12.86
N ILE A 90 -8.99 -13.06 12.36
CA ILE A 90 -8.20 -13.58 11.25
C ILE A 90 -7.56 -14.91 11.64
N LEU A 91 -6.95 -14.99 12.82
CA LEU A 91 -6.35 -16.21 13.36
C LEU A 91 -7.39 -17.34 13.41
N HIS A 92 -8.56 -17.07 13.97
CA HIS A 92 -9.64 -18.05 14.05
C HIS A 92 -10.03 -18.60 12.67
N ILE A 93 -10.26 -17.73 11.69
CA ILE A 93 -10.66 -18.14 10.34
C ILE A 93 -9.55 -18.94 9.65
N LEU A 94 -8.31 -18.46 9.69
CA LEU A 94 -7.18 -19.12 9.03
C LEU A 94 -6.88 -20.48 9.67
N HIS A 95 -7.07 -20.62 10.98
CA HIS A 95 -6.95 -21.88 11.68
C HIS A 95 -8.11 -22.83 11.32
N ASP A 96 -9.35 -22.37 11.40
CA ASP A 96 -10.56 -23.19 11.17
C ASP A 96 -10.63 -23.74 9.73
N CYS A 97 -10.34 -22.91 8.74
CA CYS A 97 -10.29 -23.35 7.35
C CYS A 97 -8.97 -24.04 6.98
N GLU A 98 -8.01 -24.11 7.91
CA GLU A 98 -6.68 -24.67 7.68
C GLU A 98 -6.06 -24.11 6.38
N ALA A 99 -6.02 -22.78 6.24
CA ALA A 99 -5.58 -22.13 5.01
C ALA A 99 -4.11 -22.44 4.70
N LYS A 100 -3.84 -22.89 3.47
CA LYS A 100 -2.46 -23.09 2.97
C LYS A 100 -1.85 -21.79 2.44
N ALA A 101 -2.70 -20.90 1.92
CA ALA A 101 -2.31 -19.57 1.48
C ALA A 101 -3.36 -18.52 1.84
N ILE A 102 -2.93 -17.27 1.97
CA ILE A 102 -3.81 -16.09 2.05
C ILE A 102 -3.43 -15.10 0.96
N ILE A 103 -4.43 -14.54 0.29
CA ILE A 103 -4.30 -13.40 -0.62
C ILE A 103 -4.86 -12.16 0.07
N THR A 104 -4.05 -11.12 0.25
CA THR A 104 -4.45 -9.89 0.95
C THR A 104 -3.77 -8.63 0.42
N LEU A 105 -4.13 -7.47 0.96
CA LEU A 105 -3.42 -6.21 0.72
C LEU A 105 -2.06 -6.21 1.43
N ASN A 106 -1.06 -5.55 0.84
CA ASN A 106 0.25 -5.38 1.46
C ASN A 106 0.18 -4.75 2.87
N SER A 107 -0.77 -3.83 3.09
CA SER A 107 -1.02 -3.18 4.39
C SER A 107 -1.47 -4.14 5.50
N THR A 108 -1.99 -5.33 5.15
CA THR A 108 -2.50 -6.33 6.11
C THR A 108 -1.42 -7.32 6.55
N VAL A 109 -0.29 -7.38 5.84
CA VAL A 109 0.81 -8.32 6.13
C VAL A 109 1.35 -8.21 7.56
N PRO A 110 1.55 -7.01 8.16
CA PRO A 110 2.02 -6.92 9.54
C PRO A 110 1.13 -7.68 10.52
N LEU A 111 -0.19 -7.53 10.37
CA LEU A 111 -1.18 -8.20 11.21
C LEU A 111 -1.14 -9.73 11.05
N ILE A 112 -0.97 -10.22 9.82
CA ILE A 112 -0.83 -11.67 9.56
C ILE A 112 0.48 -12.20 10.15
N ASN A 113 1.57 -11.44 10.07
CA ASN A 113 2.86 -11.84 10.62
C ASN A 113 2.85 -11.94 12.15
N GLU A 114 2.05 -11.12 12.84
CA GLU A 114 1.86 -11.21 14.29
C GLU A 114 1.27 -12.56 14.72
N ILE A 115 0.30 -13.07 13.96
CA ILE A 115 -0.41 -14.34 14.25
C ILE A 115 0.20 -15.55 13.54
N LYS A 116 1.11 -15.34 12.58
CA LYS A 116 1.73 -16.41 11.78
C LYS A 116 2.36 -17.55 12.61
N PRO A 117 3.02 -17.31 13.77
CA PRO A 117 3.55 -18.39 14.59
C PRO A 117 2.49 -19.42 15.04
N GLU A 118 1.21 -19.04 15.06
CA GLU A 118 0.08 -19.89 15.45
C GLU A 118 -0.60 -20.57 14.25
N LEU A 119 -0.08 -20.37 13.03
CA LEU A 119 -0.66 -20.84 11.77
C LEU A 119 0.31 -21.79 11.03
N PRO A 120 0.52 -23.03 11.51
CA PRO A 120 1.51 -23.95 10.97
C PRO A 120 1.22 -24.40 9.53
N LEU A 121 -0.03 -24.33 9.09
CA LEU A 121 -0.47 -24.71 7.75
C LEU A 121 -0.35 -23.57 6.74
N LEU A 122 -0.20 -22.31 7.19
CA LEU A 122 -0.12 -21.15 6.31
C LEU A 122 1.27 -21.01 5.71
N GLN A 123 1.43 -21.49 4.48
CA GLN A 123 2.71 -21.52 3.76
C GLN A 123 2.97 -20.23 2.98
N HIS A 124 1.93 -19.60 2.44
CA HIS A 124 2.08 -18.44 1.55
C HIS A 124 1.22 -17.25 1.97
N ILE A 125 1.85 -16.08 2.03
CA ILE A 125 1.16 -14.78 2.10
C ILE A 125 1.37 -14.09 0.77
N ILE A 126 0.31 -14.02 -0.03
CA ILE A 126 0.30 -13.45 -1.37
C ILE A 126 -0.30 -12.05 -1.26
N THR A 127 0.43 -11.05 -1.73
CA THR A 127 0.01 -9.66 -1.57
C THR A 127 -0.37 -9.02 -2.88
N THR A 128 -1.36 -8.14 -2.82
CA THR A 128 -1.68 -7.18 -3.88
C THR A 128 -1.72 -5.76 -3.31
N GLY A 129 -1.81 -4.78 -4.20
CA GLY A 129 -1.60 -3.37 -3.91
C GLY A 129 -0.17 -2.93 -4.18
N GLU A 130 0.06 -1.62 -4.08
CA GLU A 130 1.39 -1.07 -4.29
C GLU A 130 2.34 -1.58 -3.20
N ARG A 131 3.46 -2.17 -3.63
CA ARG A 131 4.62 -2.32 -2.76
C ARG A 131 5.23 -0.93 -2.57
N SER A 132 4.78 -0.18 -1.57
CA SER A 132 5.52 0.99 -1.12
C SER A 132 6.66 0.51 -0.21
N LEU A 133 7.77 0.09 -0.80
CA LEU A 133 9.02 0.05 -0.06
C LEU A 133 9.41 1.51 0.18
N THR A 134 9.41 1.90 1.45
CA THR A 134 9.81 3.24 1.88
C THR A 134 11.17 3.11 2.54
N PHE A 135 12.18 3.74 1.95
CA PHE A 135 13.57 3.71 2.41
C PHE A 135 13.85 4.91 3.30
N ALA A 136 14.45 4.71 4.47
CA ALA A 136 14.83 5.78 5.38
C ALA A 136 16.34 5.78 5.56
N ASP A 137 17.05 6.73 4.95
CA ASP A 137 18.39 7.09 5.41
C ASP A 137 18.27 8.18 6.48
N PRO A 138 18.80 8.00 7.70
CA PRO A 138 18.66 8.98 8.78
C PRO A 138 19.16 10.38 8.43
N GLU A 139 20.20 10.49 7.59
CA GLU A 139 20.82 11.77 7.24
C GLU A 139 20.21 12.38 5.97
N SER A 140 19.70 11.54 5.08
CA SER A 140 19.26 11.92 3.74
C SER A 140 17.74 11.96 3.58
N THR A 141 16.98 11.55 4.59
CA THR A 141 15.52 11.38 4.49
C THR A 141 14.78 12.17 5.55
N PHE A 142 13.72 12.86 5.13
CA PHE A 142 12.77 13.53 6.01
C PHE A 142 11.45 12.75 6.05
N PHE A 143 10.97 12.47 7.26
CA PHE A 143 9.68 11.82 7.49
C PHE A 143 8.66 12.79 8.07
N LEU A 144 7.46 12.74 7.53
CA LEU A 144 6.30 13.42 8.06
C LEU A 144 5.17 12.41 8.25
N GLN A 145 4.59 12.40 9.45
CA GLN A 145 3.31 11.75 9.69
C GLN A 145 2.27 12.81 10.05
N GLY A 146 1.14 12.78 9.34
CA GLY A 146 -0.02 13.61 9.61
C GLY A 146 -1.23 12.76 9.98
N VAL A 147 -2.02 13.22 10.94
CA VAL A 147 -3.32 12.64 11.28
C VAL A 147 -4.39 13.64 10.91
N LEU A 148 -5.24 13.28 9.96
CA LEU A 148 -6.20 14.19 9.34
C LEU A 148 -7.61 13.61 9.49
N SER A 149 -8.59 14.46 9.79
CA SER A 149 -10.00 14.03 9.78
C SER A 149 -10.44 13.75 8.35
N LYS A 150 -11.18 12.65 8.14
CA LYS A 150 -11.79 12.34 6.85
C LYS A 150 -12.77 13.42 6.39
N GLU A 151 -13.38 14.16 7.31
CA GLU A 151 -14.33 15.24 7.01
C GLU A 151 -13.71 16.40 6.22
N VAL A 152 -12.38 16.53 6.23
CA VAL A 152 -11.66 17.54 5.45
C VAL A 152 -11.69 17.21 3.95
N PHE A 153 -11.95 15.95 3.59
CA PHE A 153 -11.87 15.44 2.22
C PHE A 153 -13.21 14.86 1.78
N LYS A 154 -13.46 14.89 0.47
CA LYS A 154 -14.66 14.23 -0.10
C LYS A 154 -14.54 12.71 -0.05
N ASP A 155 -13.37 12.21 -0.42
CA ASP A 155 -12.98 10.81 -0.45
C ASP A 155 -11.45 10.70 -0.45
N LEU A 156 -10.94 9.47 -0.57
CA LEU A 156 -9.50 9.21 -0.58
C LEU A 156 -8.79 9.81 -1.81
N ASP A 157 -9.45 9.84 -2.97
CA ASP A 157 -8.87 10.40 -4.20
C ASP A 157 -8.74 11.92 -4.10
N ASP A 158 -9.75 12.59 -3.54
CA ASP A 158 -9.70 14.02 -3.18
C ASP A 158 -8.56 14.30 -2.18
N ALA A 159 -8.33 13.41 -1.21
CA ALA A 159 -7.21 13.53 -0.27
C ALA A 159 -5.84 13.43 -0.98
N TYR A 160 -5.66 12.45 -1.87
CA TYR A 160 -4.45 12.33 -2.67
C TYR A 160 -4.22 13.54 -3.59
N GLN A 161 -5.28 14.05 -4.21
CA GLN A 161 -5.19 15.20 -5.10
C GLN A 161 -4.82 16.47 -4.33
N ARG A 162 -5.56 16.82 -3.27
CA ARG A 162 -5.32 18.05 -2.52
C ARG A 162 -3.96 18.09 -1.84
N ILE A 163 -3.52 16.98 -1.24
CA ILE A 163 -2.17 16.88 -0.67
C ILE A 163 -1.11 16.91 -1.77
N GLY A 164 -1.33 16.22 -2.89
CA GLY A 164 -0.41 16.22 -4.02
C GLY A 164 -0.20 17.62 -4.59
N ASP A 165 -1.28 18.33 -4.89
CA ASP A 165 -1.27 19.70 -5.43
C ASP A 165 -0.59 20.67 -4.47
N ALA A 166 -0.92 20.58 -3.17
CA ALA A 166 -0.26 21.38 -2.15
C ALA A 166 1.25 21.15 -2.16
N LEU A 167 1.70 19.89 -2.08
CA LEU A 167 3.12 19.54 -2.05
C LEU A 167 3.85 19.99 -3.32
N VAL A 168 3.26 19.82 -4.51
CA VAL A 168 3.83 20.33 -5.77
C VAL A 168 4.06 21.84 -5.69
N GLN A 169 3.07 22.58 -5.18
CA GLN A 169 3.19 24.02 -4.99
C GLN A 169 4.30 24.36 -3.99
N GLY A 170 4.34 23.69 -2.82
CA GLY A 170 5.34 23.92 -1.79
C GLY A 170 6.77 23.69 -2.28
N PHE A 171 7.02 22.60 -3.00
CA PHE A 171 8.34 22.34 -3.60
C PHE A 171 8.69 23.32 -4.71
N SER A 172 7.70 23.76 -5.50
CA SER A 172 7.93 24.79 -6.53
C SER A 172 8.31 26.13 -5.91
N GLU A 173 7.66 26.52 -4.80
CA GLU A 173 7.99 27.74 -4.04
C GLU A 173 9.39 27.65 -3.38
N MET A 174 9.89 26.45 -3.09
CA MET A 174 11.29 26.21 -2.66
C MET A 174 12.32 26.32 -3.79
N GLY A 175 11.88 26.47 -5.05
CA GLY A 175 12.75 26.60 -6.22
C GLY A 175 13.04 25.29 -6.97
N LEU A 176 12.32 24.20 -6.67
CA LEU A 176 12.39 22.98 -7.47
C LEU A 176 11.48 23.16 -8.69
N ASN A 177 12.08 23.33 -9.86
CA ASN A 177 11.33 23.47 -11.11
C ASN A 177 10.83 22.11 -11.61
N GLU A 178 9.73 22.11 -12.37
CA GLU A 178 9.15 20.90 -12.98
C GLU A 178 8.76 19.80 -11.97
N VAL A 179 8.34 20.19 -10.77
CA VAL A 179 7.76 19.25 -9.81
C VAL A 179 6.38 18.83 -10.29
N TRP A 180 6.12 17.53 -10.30
CA TRP A 180 4.79 16.99 -10.55
C TRP A 180 4.55 15.76 -9.70
N TYR A 181 3.28 15.41 -9.50
CA TYR A 181 2.91 14.18 -8.79
C TYR A 181 2.24 13.19 -9.75
N LYS A 182 2.60 11.92 -9.62
CA LYS A 182 1.94 10.80 -10.27
C LYS A 182 0.91 10.22 -9.30
N HIS A 183 -0.26 9.84 -9.82
CA HIS A 183 -1.37 9.20 -9.08
C HIS A 183 -0.85 8.23 -7.99
N ARG A 184 -1.43 8.32 -6.78
CA ARG A 184 -1.03 7.64 -5.52
C ARG A 184 0.20 8.18 -4.78
N GLY A 185 0.55 9.44 -5.00
CA GLY A 185 1.40 10.21 -4.08
C GLY A 185 2.90 10.15 -4.34
N SER A 186 3.33 9.86 -5.57
CA SER A 186 4.75 9.96 -5.96
C SER A 186 5.05 11.33 -6.54
N LEU A 187 5.86 12.13 -5.84
CA LEU A 187 6.36 13.43 -6.28
C LEU A 187 7.69 13.26 -7.02
N ARG A 188 7.83 13.94 -8.15
CA ARG A 188 8.97 13.80 -9.06
C ARG A 188 9.47 15.13 -9.58
N VAL A 189 10.77 15.15 -9.89
CA VAL A 189 11.46 16.25 -10.58
C VAL A 189 12.32 15.65 -11.68
N GLY A 190 12.20 16.16 -12.91
CA GLY A 190 12.93 15.61 -14.06
C GLY A 190 12.69 14.10 -14.29
N GLY A 191 11.49 13.60 -13.92
CA GLY A 191 11.13 12.18 -14.00
C GLY A 191 11.67 11.29 -12.87
N ARG A 192 12.59 11.79 -12.04
CA ARG A 192 13.15 11.09 -10.88
C ARG A 192 12.30 11.36 -9.63
N LYS A 193 12.12 10.36 -8.77
CA LYS A 193 11.31 10.47 -7.55
C LYS A 193 12.04 11.25 -6.47
N LEU A 194 11.39 12.31 -5.99
CA LEU A 194 11.85 13.19 -4.93
C LEU A 194 11.24 12.83 -3.58
N ALA A 195 9.94 12.53 -3.60
CA ALA A 195 9.17 12.23 -2.40
C ALA A 195 8.04 11.24 -2.72
N GLY A 196 7.55 10.60 -1.67
CA GLY A 196 6.39 9.73 -1.72
C GLY A 196 5.49 10.03 -0.54
N PHE A 197 4.18 9.96 -0.74
CA PHE A 197 3.24 9.96 0.36
C PHE A 197 2.13 8.94 0.14
N SER A 198 1.58 8.47 1.25
CA SER A 198 0.52 7.48 1.26
C SER A 198 -0.45 7.77 2.39
N PHE A 199 -1.67 7.29 2.24
CA PHE A 199 -2.65 7.31 3.31
C PHE A 199 -2.91 5.90 3.80
N SER A 200 -3.03 5.75 5.11
CA SER A 200 -3.77 4.64 5.71
C SER A 200 -5.01 5.17 6.42
N GLU A 201 -5.99 4.30 6.61
CA GLU A 201 -7.26 4.67 7.22
C GLU A 201 -7.40 4.02 8.60
N ILE A 202 -7.79 4.83 9.58
CA ILE A 202 -8.15 4.37 10.93
C ILE A 202 -9.44 5.07 11.31
N GLU A 203 -10.55 4.33 11.35
CA GLU A 203 -11.87 4.87 11.70
C GLU A 203 -12.25 6.10 10.86
N SER A 204 -12.43 7.26 11.50
CA SER A 204 -12.75 8.56 10.90
C SER A 204 -11.51 9.37 10.50
N LEU A 205 -10.32 8.78 10.53
CA LEU A 205 -9.05 9.45 10.29
C LEU A 205 -8.32 8.88 9.06
N TYR A 206 -7.64 9.78 8.37
CA TYR A 206 -6.57 9.49 7.44
C TYR A 206 -5.22 9.71 8.12
N ILE A 207 -4.35 8.71 8.05
CA ILE A 207 -2.96 8.80 8.47
C ILE A 207 -2.12 9.03 7.22
N LEU A 208 -1.67 10.26 7.02
CA LEU A 208 -0.73 10.64 5.97
C LEU A 208 0.68 10.24 6.41
N ASN A 209 1.36 9.41 5.63
CA ASN A 209 2.78 9.15 5.78
C ASN A 209 3.50 9.66 4.55
N MET A 210 4.42 10.60 4.74
CA MET A 210 5.25 11.17 3.68
C MET A 210 6.72 10.93 3.99
N ILE A 211 7.45 10.66 2.92
CA ILE A 211 8.90 10.59 2.86
C ILE A 211 9.40 11.58 1.81
N CYS A 212 10.46 12.32 2.13
CA CYS A 212 11.16 13.18 1.19
C CYS A 212 12.67 12.93 1.23
N PHE A 213 13.33 12.87 0.08
CA PHE A 213 14.78 12.71 -0.02
C PHE A 213 15.46 14.09 -0.01
N LEU A 214 16.16 14.40 1.09
CA LEU A 214 16.85 15.68 1.28
C LEU A 214 18.25 15.68 0.65
N ALA A 215 18.96 14.56 0.72
CA ALA A 215 20.32 14.39 0.21
C ALA A 215 20.46 13.14 -0.67
N PRO A 216 21.50 13.04 -1.52
CA PRO A 216 21.77 11.82 -2.28
C PRO A 216 22.15 10.69 -1.33
N PHE A 217 21.68 9.48 -1.62
CA PHE A 217 22.08 8.26 -0.92
C PHE A 217 22.22 7.12 -1.94
N ASP A 218 22.93 6.06 -1.56
CA ASP A 218 23.03 4.87 -2.41
C ASP A 218 21.85 3.92 -2.16
N PRO A 219 20.96 3.68 -3.15
CA PRO A 219 19.87 2.72 -3.00
C PRO A 219 20.37 1.27 -2.88
N SER A 220 21.65 0.99 -3.15
CA SER A 220 22.22 -0.36 -3.04
C SER A 220 22.27 -0.86 -1.59
N ASP A 221 22.52 0.03 -0.62
CA ASP A 221 22.51 -0.25 0.82
C ASP A 221 21.19 -0.88 1.29
N PHE A 222 20.08 -0.53 0.65
CA PHE A 222 18.77 -1.09 0.94
C PHE A 222 18.69 -2.60 0.68
N PHE A 223 19.30 -3.10 -0.40
CA PHE A 223 19.27 -4.51 -0.75
C PHE A 223 20.17 -5.37 0.13
N HIS A 224 21.07 -4.75 0.91
CA HIS A 224 21.88 -5.45 1.91
C HIS A 224 21.09 -5.76 3.19
N VAL A 225 20.01 -5.01 3.47
CA VAL A 225 19.20 -5.16 4.68
C VAL A 225 17.92 -5.95 4.43
N ILE A 226 17.29 -5.80 3.26
CA ILE A 226 16.05 -6.50 2.91
C ILE A 226 16.28 -7.34 1.65
N TRP A 227 16.06 -8.65 1.75
CA TRP A 227 16.13 -9.52 0.58
C TRP A 227 14.98 -9.19 -0.39
N VAL A 228 15.35 -8.76 -1.58
CA VAL A 228 14.42 -8.52 -2.70
C VAL A 228 14.75 -9.53 -3.79
N PRO A 229 13.79 -10.38 -4.24
CA PRO A 229 14.04 -11.36 -5.29
C PRO A 229 14.58 -10.69 -6.56
N PRO A 230 15.55 -11.29 -7.28
CA PRO A 230 16.15 -10.70 -8.48
C PRO A 230 15.13 -10.28 -9.54
N GLU A 231 14.03 -11.03 -9.68
CA GLU A 231 12.98 -10.83 -10.69
C GLU A 231 12.15 -9.56 -10.45
N VAL A 232 12.21 -9.00 -9.24
CA VAL A 232 11.52 -7.76 -8.86
C VAL A 232 12.49 -6.63 -8.53
N LYS A 233 13.80 -6.90 -8.43
CA LYS A 233 14.82 -5.90 -8.09
C LYS A 233 14.85 -4.75 -9.09
N ASP A 234 14.87 -5.06 -10.38
CA ASP A 234 14.86 -4.06 -11.46
C ASP A 234 13.55 -3.26 -11.54
N LYS A 235 12.46 -3.79 -10.97
CA LYS A 235 11.16 -3.12 -10.87
C LYS A 235 11.00 -2.30 -9.59
N ALA A 236 11.79 -2.62 -8.55
CA ALA A 236 11.83 -1.91 -7.28
C ALA A 236 12.81 -0.74 -7.28
N ILE A 237 13.82 -0.78 -8.17
CA ILE A 237 14.74 0.34 -8.40
C ILE A 237 14.03 1.36 -9.28
N GLU A 238 13.57 2.42 -8.64
CA GLU A 238 13.04 3.59 -9.30
C GLU A 238 14.14 4.66 -9.38
N PRO A 239 14.26 5.43 -10.47
CA PRO A 239 15.18 6.57 -10.50
C PRO A 239 14.81 7.57 -9.39
N LEU A 240 15.67 7.73 -8.40
CA LEU A 240 15.47 8.66 -7.28
C LEU A 240 16.25 9.95 -7.49
N THR A 241 15.80 11.04 -6.89
CA THR A 241 16.58 12.27 -6.74
C THR A 241 16.33 12.88 -5.36
N SER A 242 17.17 13.83 -4.97
CA SER A 242 17.06 14.55 -3.71
C SER A 242 16.95 16.06 -3.91
N ILE A 243 16.46 16.78 -2.90
CA ILE A 243 16.42 18.24 -2.93
C ILE A 243 17.83 18.81 -3.12
N GLN A 244 18.85 18.21 -2.50
CA GLN A 244 20.24 18.63 -2.67
C GLN A 244 20.76 18.47 -4.09
N GLU A 245 20.41 17.40 -4.81
CA GLU A 245 20.81 17.25 -6.22
C GLU A 245 20.16 18.33 -7.11
N VAL A 246 18.92 18.72 -6.80
CA VAL A 246 18.15 19.69 -7.59
C VAL A 246 18.54 21.14 -7.27
N LEU A 247 18.66 21.49 -5.98
CA LEU A 247 18.94 22.85 -5.51
C LEU A 247 20.44 23.13 -5.30
N GLY A 248 21.29 22.11 -5.33
CA GLY A 248 22.71 22.20 -4.96
C GLY A 248 22.97 22.32 -3.45
N ARG A 249 21.93 22.28 -2.61
CA ARG A 249 22.03 22.32 -1.14
C ARG A 249 21.01 21.43 -0.46
N ARG A 250 21.40 20.79 0.65
CA ARG A 250 20.48 20.07 1.53
C ARG A 250 19.69 21.10 2.35
N PRO A 251 18.34 21.10 2.34
CA PRO A 251 17.57 21.93 3.25
C PRO A 251 17.68 21.38 4.68
N SER A 252 17.52 22.25 5.68
CA SER A 252 17.42 21.79 7.07
C SER A 252 16.05 21.18 7.36
N ASP A 253 15.97 20.35 8.39
CA ASP A 253 14.70 19.76 8.83
C ASP A 253 13.69 20.85 9.24
N GLU A 254 14.16 21.97 9.80
CA GLU A 254 13.32 23.11 10.12
C GLU A 254 12.78 23.82 8.86
N GLU A 255 13.61 23.97 7.81
CA GLU A 255 13.15 24.51 6.52
C GLU A 255 12.06 23.60 5.93
N MET A 256 12.27 22.28 5.97
CA MET A 256 11.30 21.30 5.51
C MET A 256 10.00 21.35 6.31
N GLN A 257 10.07 21.40 7.64
CA GLN A 257 8.91 21.49 8.51
C GLN A 257 8.10 22.75 8.22
N ARG A 258 8.75 23.92 8.09
CA ARG A 258 8.06 25.19 7.78
C ARG A 258 7.40 25.15 6.41
N MET A 259 8.08 24.62 5.40
CA MET A 259 7.50 24.47 4.07
C MET A 259 6.25 23.59 4.11
N ILE A 260 6.33 22.43 4.76
CA ILE A 260 5.22 21.48 4.85
C ILE A 260 4.04 22.10 5.60
N VAL A 261 4.26 22.73 6.75
CA VAL A 261 3.19 23.39 7.52
C VAL A 261 2.51 24.45 6.66
N HIS A 262 3.29 25.35 6.05
CA HIS A 262 2.75 26.40 5.18
C HIS A 262 1.93 25.83 4.02
N THR A 263 2.45 24.79 3.40
CA THR A 263 1.84 24.10 2.27
C THR A 263 0.52 23.42 2.65
N LEU A 264 0.49 22.72 3.79
CA LEU A 264 -0.71 22.05 4.27
C LEU A 264 -1.78 23.04 4.73
N GLU A 265 -1.41 24.12 5.43
CA GLU A 265 -2.37 25.17 5.82
C GLU A 265 -3.06 25.77 4.60
N LYS A 266 -2.28 26.10 3.57
CA LYS A 266 -2.77 26.68 2.32
C LYS A 266 -3.62 25.70 1.51
N GLY A 267 -3.13 24.46 1.32
CA GLY A 267 -3.80 23.45 0.49
C GLY A 267 -5.05 22.85 1.14
N LEU A 268 -5.07 22.75 2.47
CA LEU A 268 -6.22 22.23 3.21
C LEU A 268 -7.18 23.33 3.68
N GLU A 269 -6.82 24.60 3.56
CA GLU A 269 -7.54 25.75 4.09
C GLU A 269 -7.78 25.65 5.62
N VAL A 270 -6.76 25.13 6.32
CA VAL A 270 -6.78 24.95 7.77
C VAL A 270 -5.70 25.79 8.43
N LYS A 271 -5.88 26.09 9.72
CA LYS A 271 -4.83 26.68 10.55
C LYS A 271 -4.23 25.62 11.45
N LEU A 272 -2.97 25.29 11.22
CA LEU A 272 -2.22 24.39 12.09
C LEU A 272 -1.77 25.16 13.33
N LYS A 273 -1.88 24.52 14.49
CA LYS A 273 -1.40 25.06 15.75
C LYS A 273 -0.35 24.11 16.30
N GLU A 274 0.76 24.68 16.75
CA GLU A 274 1.72 23.92 17.52
C GLU A 274 1.07 23.42 18.81
N GLY A 275 1.23 22.12 19.08
CA GLY A 275 0.69 21.45 20.24
C GLY A 275 1.79 20.68 20.96
N ALA A 276 1.67 20.58 22.28
CA ALA A 276 2.47 19.67 23.08
C ALA A 276 1.58 18.54 23.57
N LEU A 277 2.14 17.34 23.69
CA LEU A 277 1.44 16.22 24.31
C LEU A 277 1.03 16.62 25.74
N LYS A 278 -0.26 16.51 26.03
CA LYS A 278 -0.80 16.69 27.37
C LYS A 278 -0.37 15.53 28.25
N ARG A 279 -0.35 15.77 29.57
CA ARG A 279 0.07 14.78 30.56
C ARG A 279 -0.64 13.43 30.40
N ASP A 280 -1.95 13.44 30.17
CA ASP A 280 -2.74 12.21 30.00
C ASP A 280 -2.41 11.45 28.71
N GLU A 281 -2.05 12.17 27.64
CA GLU A 281 -1.62 11.60 26.35
C GLU A 281 -0.23 10.94 26.49
N ILE A 282 0.67 11.56 27.26
CA ILE A 282 1.98 10.98 27.60
C ILE A 282 1.80 9.69 28.41
N PHE A 283 0.90 9.68 29.41
CA PHE A 283 0.59 8.47 30.17
C PHE A 283 -0.01 7.37 29.30
N GLY A 284 -0.91 7.71 28.38
CA GLY A 284 -1.44 6.78 27.38
C GLY A 284 -0.33 6.16 26.53
N TYR A 285 0.57 6.98 25.98
CA TYR A 285 1.71 6.52 25.19
C TYR A 285 2.62 5.56 25.96
N GLU A 286 3.02 5.91 27.20
CA GLU A 286 3.87 5.06 28.03
C GLU A 286 3.17 3.73 28.39
N LYS A 287 1.86 3.73 28.60
CA LYS A 287 1.08 2.51 28.80
C LYS A 287 1.15 1.61 27.56
N TYR A 288 0.88 2.12 26.35
CA TYR A 288 0.97 1.34 25.11
C TYR A 288 2.39 0.81 24.87
N LYS A 289 3.41 1.65 25.11
CA LYS A 289 4.83 1.26 25.01
C LYS A 289 5.20 0.14 25.99
N SER A 290 4.63 0.14 27.20
CA SER A 290 4.83 -0.93 28.18
C SER A 290 4.19 -2.26 27.76
N MET A 291 3.03 -2.20 27.10
CA MET A 291 2.34 -3.37 26.56
C MET A 291 3.10 -3.96 25.38
N ALA A 292 3.67 -3.13 24.51
CA ALA A 292 4.51 -3.57 23.39
C ALA A 292 5.79 -4.32 23.82
N LYS A 293 6.28 -4.09 25.06
CA LYS A 293 7.44 -4.78 25.61
C LYS A 293 7.13 -6.11 26.29
N LYS A 294 5.85 -6.43 26.56
CA LYS A 294 5.48 -7.72 27.13
C LYS A 294 5.38 -8.76 26.01
N LYS A 295 6.49 -9.46 25.77
CA LYS A 295 6.53 -10.82 25.25
C LYS A 295 7.05 -11.73 26.34
#